data_AF-A0A1X1A5F6-F1
#
_entry.id   AF-A0A1X1A5F6-F1
#
_cell.length_a   1.000
_cell.length_b   1.000
_cell.length_c   1.000
_cell.angle_alpha   90.00
_cell.angle_beta   90.00
_cell.angle_gamma   90.00
#
_symmetry.space_group_name_H-M   'P 1'
#
loop_
_entity.id
_entity.type
_entity.pdbx_description
1 polymer ?
#
loop_
_entity_poly.entity_id
_entity_poly.type
_entity_poly.pdbx_seq_one_letter_code
_entity_poly.pdbx_strand_id
1 'polypeptide(L)'
;MNLAFQEALAARLLWVDVVVVDCIEGSEGQLEKAIQAAYDAVHELASNDVLMHRHYGPRAPQMLLDIPELADQYNLAHEAYTQSYHTNYHRGDLVLEAKWLAPVAPLALPYSEWISLVSKRVRELLDELKVSDKDDLNECTYLQAWSRNLDVEEAAKHVIGSVRRAAFRT
;
A
#
# COMPACT_ATOMS: atom_id res chain seq x y z
N MET A 1 -3.80 23.11 7.90
CA MET A 1 -3.76 21.63 7.96
C MET A 1 -3.55 21.14 6.54
N ASN A 2 -2.67 20.17 6.31
CA ASN A 2 -2.40 19.65 4.96
C ASN A 2 -3.62 18.84 4.48
N LEU A 3 -4.16 19.14 3.29
CA LEU A 3 -5.33 18.45 2.73
C LEU A 3 -5.08 16.94 2.56
N ALA A 4 -3.91 16.57 2.02
CA ALA A 4 -3.53 15.17 1.88
C ALA A 4 -3.42 14.43 3.23
N PHE A 5 -3.10 15.14 4.31
CA PHE A 5 -3.14 14.57 5.66
C PHE A 5 -4.57 14.37 6.16
N GLN A 6 -5.49 15.29 5.86
CA GLN A 6 -6.89 15.16 6.23
C GLN A 6 -7.54 13.97 5.52
N GLU A 7 -7.26 13.79 4.23
CA GLU A 7 -7.75 12.65 3.45
C GLU A 7 -7.22 11.32 4.00
N ALA A 8 -5.92 11.22 4.27
CA ALA A 8 -5.33 10.01 4.86
C ALA A 8 -5.91 9.70 6.25
N LEU A 9 -6.13 10.74 7.08
CA LEU A 9 -6.75 10.58 8.39
C LEU A 9 -8.21 10.14 8.25
N ALA A 10 -8.97 10.70 7.30
CA ALA A 10 -10.36 10.31 7.06
C ALA A 10 -10.47 8.85 6.62
N ALA A 11 -9.63 8.41 5.69
CA ALA A 11 -9.56 7.01 5.28
C ALA A 11 -9.27 6.08 6.46
N ARG A 12 -8.31 6.46 7.33
CA ARG A 12 -8.00 5.70 8.55
C ARG A 12 -9.20 5.64 9.51
N LEU A 13 -9.94 6.74 9.67
CA LEU A 13 -11.11 6.78 10.54
C LEU A 13 -12.24 5.89 10.02
N LEU A 14 -12.43 5.80 8.69
CA LEU A 14 -13.41 4.88 8.10
C LEU A 14 -13.06 3.41 8.38
N TRP A 15 -11.79 3.06 8.51
CA TRP A 15 -11.39 1.71 8.93
C TRP A 15 -11.80 1.39 10.38
N VAL A 16 -11.94 2.40 11.24
CA VAL A 16 -12.47 2.18 12.59
C VAL A 16 -13.90 1.68 12.50
N ASP A 17 -14.71 2.21 11.57
CA ASP A 17 -16.07 1.73 11.35
C ASP A 17 -16.08 0.27 10.86
N VAL A 18 -15.14 -0.13 10.01
CA VAL A 18 -14.95 -1.54 9.59
C VAL A 18 -14.74 -2.43 10.81
N VAL A 19 -13.76 -2.09 11.67
CA VAL A 19 -13.44 -2.87 12.87
C VAL A 19 -14.62 -2.93 13.84
N VAL A 20 -15.37 -1.85 14.00
CA VAL A 20 -16.55 -1.81 14.88
C VAL A 20 -17.69 -2.67 14.32
N VAL A 21 -17.97 -2.59 13.02
CA VAL A 21 -19.06 -3.34 12.38
C VAL A 21 -18.73 -4.83 12.27
N ASP A 22 -17.47 -5.20 12.10
CA ASP A 22 -17.02 -6.60 12.07
C ASP A 22 -17.31 -7.34 13.40
N CYS A 23 -17.37 -6.59 14.51
CA CYS A 23 -17.68 -7.14 15.82
C CYS A 23 -19.20 -7.39 16.05
N ILE A 24 -20.05 -7.06 15.07
CA ILE A 24 -21.51 -7.21 15.18
C ILE A 24 -21.93 -8.44 14.37
N GLU A 25 -22.59 -9.41 15.00
CA GLU A 25 -23.08 -10.60 14.27
C GLU A 25 -24.25 -10.22 13.33
N GLY A 26 -24.22 -10.73 12.09
CA GLY A 26 -25.29 -10.54 11.10
C GLY A 26 -25.26 -9.20 10.35
N SER A 27 -24.15 -8.46 10.41
CA SER A 27 -23.96 -7.18 9.70
C SER A 27 -23.08 -7.28 8.47
N GLU A 28 -23.00 -8.44 7.80
CA GLU A 28 -22.08 -8.67 6.68
C GLU A 28 -22.26 -7.64 5.55
N GLY A 29 -23.51 -7.29 5.23
CA GLY A 29 -23.80 -6.27 4.21
C GLY A 29 -23.48 -4.83 4.63
N GLN A 30 -23.34 -4.56 5.93
CA GLN A 30 -22.88 -3.26 6.44
C GLN A 30 -21.35 -3.23 6.50
N LEU A 31 -20.74 -4.36 6.87
CA LEU A 31 -19.29 -4.55 6.85
C LEU A 31 -18.73 -4.34 5.44
N GLU A 32 -19.33 -4.97 4.43
CA GLU A 32 -18.91 -4.82 3.03
C GLU A 32 -18.96 -3.35 2.57
N LYS A 33 -20.01 -2.62 2.98
CA LYS A 33 -20.13 -1.18 2.70
C LYS A 33 -19.08 -0.33 3.41
N ALA A 34 -18.77 -0.66 4.67
CA ALA A 34 -17.74 0.03 5.43
C ALA A 34 -16.36 -0.19 4.79
N ILE A 35 -16.06 -1.42 4.39
CA ILE A 35 -14.82 -1.77 3.67
C ILE A 35 -14.73 -0.99 2.37
N GLN A 36 -15.79 -1.01 1.56
CA GLN A 36 -15.81 -0.28 0.29
C GLN A 36 -15.61 1.22 0.50
N ALA A 37 -16.27 1.81 1.50
CA ALA A 37 -16.11 3.23 1.80
C ALA A 37 -14.66 3.58 2.21
N ALA A 38 -14.01 2.73 3.01
CA ALA A 38 -12.62 2.93 3.38
C ALA A 38 -11.67 2.79 2.18
N TYR A 39 -11.93 1.83 1.28
CA TYR A 39 -11.16 1.66 0.04
C TYR A 39 -11.34 2.83 -0.92
N ASP A 40 -12.58 3.28 -1.13
CA ASP A 40 -12.89 4.42 -1.99
C ASP A 40 -12.15 5.68 -1.50
N ALA A 41 -12.13 5.92 -0.19
CA ALA A 41 -11.41 7.05 0.40
C ALA A 41 -9.89 6.96 0.17
N VAL A 42 -9.30 5.77 0.25
CA VAL A 42 -7.88 5.55 -0.06
C VAL A 42 -7.59 5.73 -1.55
N HIS A 43 -8.48 5.26 -2.42
CA HIS A 43 -8.33 5.43 -3.88
C HIS A 43 -8.45 6.90 -4.27
N GLU A 44 -9.35 7.65 -3.65
CA GLU A 44 -9.48 9.09 -3.83
C GLU A 44 -8.21 9.82 -3.38
N LEU A 45 -7.69 9.49 -2.19
CA LEU A 45 -6.41 9.99 -1.71
C LEU A 45 -5.28 9.72 -2.72
N ALA A 46 -5.16 8.48 -3.23
CA ALA A 46 -4.12 8.11 -4.18
C ALA A 46 -4.25 8.89 -5.51
N SER A 47 -5.48 9.03 -6.02
CA SER A 47 -5.77 9.84 -7.21
C SER A 47 -5.38 11.31 -7.00
N ASN A 48 -5.80 11.90 -5.88
CA ASN A 48 -5.51 13.29 -5.54
C ASN A 48 -4.02 13.52 -5.31
N ASP A 49 -3.29 12.53 -4.78
CA ASP A 49 -1.85 12.60 -4.63
C ASP A 49 -1.13 12.62 -5.99
N VAL A 50 -1.55 11.79 -6.95
CA VAL A 50 -0.98 11.79 -8.31
C VAL A 50 -1.28 13.09 -9.05
N LEU A 51 -2.52 13.56 -8.97
CA LEU A 51 -3.02 14.65 -9.81
C LEU A 51 -2.80 16.04 -9.22
N MET A 52 -2.90 16.20 -7.89
CA MET A 52 -2.92 17.50 -7.23
C MET A 52 -1.84 17.67 -6.16
N HIS A 53 -1.81 16.81 -5.15
CA HIS A 53 -1.08 17.06 -3.92
C HIS A 53 0.40 16.69 -4.00
N ARG A 54 0.72 15.55 -4.64
CA ARG A 54 2.07 15.00 -4.80
C ARG A 54 2.85 14.97 -3.48
N HIS A 55 2.17 14.62 -2.40
CA HIS A 55 2.69 14.71 -1.04
C HIS A 55 3.34 13.40 -0.59
N TYR A 56 2.69 12.27 -0.82
CA TYR A 56 3.17 10.96 -0.34
C TYR A 56 3.92 10.18 -1.42
N GLY A 57 3.51 10.34 -2.68
CA GLY A 57 4.05 9.61 -3.81
C GLY A 57 3.67 8.12 -3.79
N PRO A 58 4.48 7.24 -4.40
CA PRO A 58 4.12 5.85 -4.68
C PRO A 58 4.13 4.93 -3.46
N ARG A 59 4.28 5.47 -2.25
CA ARG A 59 4.38 4.71 -1.01
C ARG A 59 3.29 5.21 -0.06
N ALA A 60 2.55 4.28 0.52
CA ALA A 60 1.48 4.58 1.45
C ALA A 60 1.92 5.50 2.58
N PRO A 61 1.05 6.44 3.01
CA PRO A 61 1.27 7.25 4.21
C PRO A 61 1.62 6.38 5.42
N GLN A 62 2.55 6.85 6.27
CA GLN A 62 2.97 6.10 7.46
C GLN A 62 1.81 5.72 8.39
N MET A 63 0.76 6.55 8.44
CA MET A 63 -0.44 6.30 9.23
C MET A 63 -1.36 5.21 8.65
N LEU A 64 -1.05 4.64 7.49
CA LEU A 64 -1.80 3.51 6.95
C LEU A 64 -1.00 2.20 7.07
N LEU A 65 0.29 2.26 7.43
CA LEU A 65 1.17 1.08 7.42
C LEU A 65 0.83 0.03 8.49
N ASP A 66 0.04 0.40 9.50
CA ASP A 66 -0.50 -0.50 10.51
C ASP A 66 -1.84 -1.12 10.11
N ILE A 67 -2.39 -0.74 8.95
CA ILE A 67 -3.60 -1.30 8.35
C ILE A 67 -3.22 -1.81 6.96
N PRO A 68 -2.74 -3.06 6.84
CA PRO A 68 -2.19 -3.58 5.60
C PRO A 68 -3.09 -3.42 4.38
N GLU A 69 -4.38 -3.65 4.57
CA GLU A 69 -5.40 -3.58 3.53
C GLU A 69 -5.45 -2.18 2.91
N LEU A 70 -5.47 -1.13 3.75
CA LEU A 70 -5.50 0.25 3.25
C LEU A 70 -4.18 0.66 2.61
N ALA A 71 -3.04 0.25 3.17
CA ALA A 71 -1.75 0.57 2.59
C ALA A 71 -1.57 -0.09 1.21
N ASP A 72 -2.00 -1.35 1.06
CA ASP A 72 -1.99 -2.05 -0.22
C ASP A 72 -2.90 -1.38 -1.24
N GLN A 73 -4.13 -1.06 -0.87
CA GLN A 73 -5.07 -0.36 -1.74
C GLN A 73 -4.51 1.00 -2.20
N TYR A 74 -3.83 1.73 -1.31
CA TYR A 74 -3.16 2.98 -1.69
C TYR A 74 -2.06 2.74 -2.73
N ASN A 75 -1.15 1.81 -2.45
CA ASN A 75 0.02 1.58 -3.30
C ASN A 75 -0.41 1.14 -4.71
N LEU A 76 -1.39 0.22 -4.79
CA LEU A 76 -1.95 -0.27 -6.04
C LEU A 76 -2.71 0.82 -6.81
N ALA A 77 -3.55 1.61 -6.12
CA ALA A 77 -4.27 2.71 -6.74
C ALA A 77 -3.30 3.78 -7.27
N HIS A 78 -2.30 4.18 -6.47
CA HIS A 78 -1.32 5.16 -6.88
C HIS A 78 -0.52 4.68 -8.11
N GLU A 79 -0.10 3.41 -8.14
CA GLU A 79 0.53 2.78 -9.30
C GLU A 79 -0.35 2.91 -10.56
N ALA A 80 -1.61 2.47 -10.48
CA ALA A 80 -2.54 2.49 -11.60
C ALA A 80 -2.82 3.91 -12.12
N TYR A 81 -3.04 4.86 -11.21
CA TYR A 81 -3.26 6.27 -11.57
C TYR A 81 -2.02 6.91 -12.19
N THR A 82 -0.84 6.64 -11.65
CA THR A 82 0.43 7.15 -12.20
C THR A 82 0.65 6.62 -13.62
N GLN A 83 0.45 5.33 -13.84
CA GLN A 83 0.61 4.70 -15.15
C GLN A 83 -0.40 5.25 -16.17
N SER A 84 -1.67 5.38 -15.76
CA SER A 84 -2.74 5.92 -16.60
C SER A 84 -2.47 7.37 -16.98
N TYR A 85 -2.08 8.20 -16.00
CA TYR A 85 -1.81 9.61 -16.22
C TYR A 85 -0.62 9.83 -17.14
N HIS A 86 0.48 9.10 -16.91
CA HIS A 86 1.66 9.14 -17.79
C HIS A 86 1.32 8.68 -19.21
N THR A 87 0.58 7.58 -19.37
CA THR A 87 0.22 7.04 -20.69
C THR A 87 -0.65 8.01 -21.48
N ASN A 88 -1.68 8.57 -20.85
CA ASN A 88 -2.63 9.48 -21.51
C ASN A 88 -1.95 10.80 -21.91
N TYR A 89 -1.05 11.32 -21.07
CA TYR A 89 -0.24 12.50 -21.41
C TYR A 89 0.66 12.26 -22.62
N HIS A 90 1.40 11.15 -22.65
CA HIS A 90 2.32 10.85 -23.75
C HIS A 90 1.65 10.40 -25.05
N ARG A 91 0.43 9.85 -24.98
CA ARG A 91 -0.39 9.58 -26.17
C ARG A 91 -0.99 10.85 -26.79
N GLY A 92 -1.00 11.96 -26.04
CA GLY A 92 -1.62 13.22 -26.47
C GLY A 92 -3.12 13.30 -26.19
N ASP A 93 -3.68 12.31 -25.48
CA ASP A 93 -5.09 12.30 -25.05
C ASP A 93 -5.36 13.36 -23.98
N LEU A 94 -4.31 13.83 -23.31
CA LEU A 94 -4.38 14.81 -22.23
C LEU A 94 -3.43 15.98 -22.49
N VAL A 95 -3.99 17.16 -22.72
CA VAL A 95 -3.25 18.41 -22.96
C VAL A 95 -3.21 19.22 -21.67
N LEU A 96 -2.00 19.45 -21.15
CA LEU A 96 -1.79 20.23 -19.94
C LEU A 96 -1.42 21.67 -20.30
N GLU A 97 -2.16 22.64 -19.76
CA GLU A 97 -1.84 24.05 -19.89
C GLU A 97 -0.61 24.44 -19.05
N ALA A 98 -0.42 23.80 -17.91
CA ALA A 98 0.68 24.11 -16.99
C ALA A 98 1.75 23.00 -16.97
N LYS A 99 3.00 23.38 -17.25
CA LYS A 99 4.14 22.44 -17.32
C LYS A 99 4.44 21.72 -16.01
N TRP A 100 4.11 22.31 -14.86
CA TRP A 100 4.33 21.68 -13.56
C TRP A 100 3.34 20.53 -13.27
N LEU A 101 2.24 20.44 -14.02
CA LEU A 101 1.29 19.32 -13.95
C LEU A 101 1.78 18.08 -14.69
N ALA A 102 2.89 18.13 -15.44
CA ALA A 102 3.39 16.98 -16.18
C ALA A 102 3.49 15.73 -15.27
N PRO A 103 3.08 14.55 -15.76
CA PRO A 103 3.11 13.32 -14.98
C PRO A 103 4.55 12.93 -14.65
N VAL A 104 4.72 12.32 -13.47
CA VAL A 104 5.96 11.63 -13.11
C VAL A 104 5.99 10.29 -13.86
N ALA A 105 7.18 9.86 -14.28
CA ALA A 105 7.35 8.53 -14.86
C ALA A 105 6.96 7.45 -13.82
N PRO A 106 6.23 6.39 -14.24
CA PRO A 106 5.98 5.24 -13.38
C PRO A 106 7.29 4.66 -12.84
N LEU A 107 7.21 4.02 -11.67
CA LEU A 107 8.37 3.33 -11.11
C LEU A 107 8.87 2.25 -12.06
N ALA A 108 10.19 2.10 -12.16
CA ALA A 108 10.80 1.03 -12.96
C ALA A 108 10.40 -0.36 -12.46
N LEU A 109 10.18 -0.49 -11.14
CA LEU A 109 9.61 -1.67 -10.52
C LEU A 109 8.33 -1.26 -9.78
N PRO A 110 7.14 -1.54 -10.34
CA PRO A 110 5.85 -1.23 -9.70
C PRO A 110 5.66 -2.02 -8.39
N TYR A 111 4.75 -1.55 -7.55
CA TYR A 111 4.45 -2.19 -6.26
C TYR A 111 3.95 -3.62 -6.45
N SER A 112 3.02 -3.80 -7.39
CA SER A 112 2.42 -5.10 -7.70
C SER A 112 3.47 -6.16 -8.10
N GLU A 113 4.49 -5.77 -8.87
CA GLU A 113 5.59 -6.64 -9.25
C GLU A 113 6.58 -6.83 -8.10
N TRP A 114 6.92 -5.75 -7.38
CA TRP A 114 7.82 -5.79 -6.22
C TRP A 114 7.33 -6.76 -5.16
N ILE A 115 6.05 -6.68 -4.75
CA ILE A 115 5.50 -7.54 -3.68
C ILE A 115 5.53 -9.02 -4.07
N SER A 116 5.28 -9.33 -5.35
CA SER A 116 5.38 -10.68 -5.89
C SER A 116 6.81 -11.23 -5.82
N LEU A 117 7.79 -10.43 -6.23
CA LEU A 117 9.20 -10.80 -6.18
C LEU A 117 9.71 -10.99 -4.75
N VAL A 118 9.36 -10.08 -3.84
CA VAL A 118 9.72 -10.21 -2.42
C VAL A 118 9.07 -11.44 -1.82
N SER A 119 7.78 -11.66 -2.05
CA SER A 119 7.06 -12.84 -1.53
C SER A 119 7.65 -14.15 -2.04
N LYS A 120 8.09 -14.19 -3.30
CA LYS A 120 8.82 -15.34 -3.86
C LYS A 120 10.15 -15.53 -3.15
N ARG A 121 10.93 -14.46 -2.98
CA ARG A 121 12.25 -14.53 -2.36
C ARG A 121 12.20 -14.90 -0.88
N VAL A 122 11.19 -14.41 -0.16
CA VAL A 122 10.92 -14.80 1.23
C VAL A 122 10.65 -16.30 1.32
N ARG A 123 9.85 -16.86 0.39
CA ARG A 123 9.61 -18.31 0.33
C ARG A 123 10.89 -19.11 0.11
N GLU A 124 11.71 -18.71 -0.85
CA GLU A 124 13.00 -19.37 -1.12
C GLU A 124 13.90 -19.38 0.13
N LEU A 125 14.02 -18.24 0.80
CA LEU A 125 14.84 -18.12 2.01
C LEU A 125 14.27 -18.92 3.20
N LEU A 126 12.95 -19.01 3.35
CA LEU A 126 12.33 -19.85 4.38
C LEU A 126 12.60 -21.35 4.12
N ASP A 127 12.54 -21.78 2.86
CA ASP A 127 12.85 -23.16 2.46
C ASP A 127 14.34 -23.49 2.69
N GLU A 128 15.25 -22.56 2.35
CA GLU A 128 16.69 -22.68 2.65
C GLU A 128 16.96 -22.82 4.16
N LEU A 129 16.19 -22.11 4.98
CA LEU A 129 16.33 -22.08 6.44
C LEU A 129 15.56 -23.20 7.15
N LYS A 130 14.78 -24.01 6.42
CA LYS A 130 13.93 -25.08 6.97
C LYS A 130 12.98 -24.60 8.09
N VAL A 131 12.50 -23.37 8.01
CA VAL A 131 11.56 -22.81 9.01
C VAL A 131 10.15 -23.29 8.66
N SER A 132 9.54 -24.04 9.58
CA SER A 132 8.19 -24.62 9.40
C SER A 132 7.06 -23.62 9.68
N ASP A 133 7.31 -22.58 10.48
CA ASP A 133 6.30 -21.60 10.87
C ASP A 133 6.15 -20.55 9.77
N LYS A 134 5.22 -20.82 8.86
CA LYS A 134 4.77 -19.89 7.81
C LYS A 134 3.75 -18.87 8.33
N ASP A 135 3.17 -19.12 9.50
CA ASP A 135 2.03 -18.35 10.03
C ASP A 135 2.43 -17.02 10.73
N ASP A 136 3.73 -16.76 10.94
CA ASP A 136 4.22 -15.55 11.63
C ASP A 136 4.65 -14.42 10.68
N LEU A 137 4.39 -14.52 9.38
CA LEU A 137 4.73 -13.46 8.42
C LEU A 137 3.76 -12.27 8.58
N ASN A 138 4.21 -11.26 9.32
CA ASN A 138 3.45 -10.02 9.51
C ASN A 138 3.44 -9.17 8.22
N GLU A 139 2.27 -8.97 7.62
CA GLU A 139 2.07 -8.17 6.40
C GLU A 139 2.59 -6.73 6.52
N CYS A 140 2.52 -6.13 7.71
CA CYS A 140 3.07 -4.81 7.98
C CYS A 140 4.59 -4.73 7.71
N THR A 141 5.32 -5.86 7.76
CA THR A 141 6.77 -5.89 7.51
C THR A 141 7.12 -5.75 6.03
N TYR A 142 6.26 -6.22 5.13
CA TYR A 142 6.38 -5.97 3.69
C TYR A 142 6.17 -4.49 3.40
N LEU A 143 5.12 -3.89 3.97
CA LEU A 143 4.78 -2.48 3.81
C LEU A 143 5.85 -1.55 4.40
N GLN A 144 6.45 -1.93 5.53
CA GLN A 144 7.62 -1.24 6.08
C GLN A 144 8.85 -1.32 5.17
N ALA A 145 9.09 -2.46 4.52
CA ALA A 145 10.17 -2.58 3.55
C ALA A 145 9.90 -1.72 2.30
N TRP A 146 8.66 -1.72 1.79
CA TRP A 146 8.23 -0.88 0.67
C TRP A 146 8.38 0.62 0.96
N SER A 147 7.86 1.07 2.12
CA SER A 147 7.95 2.46 2.56
C SER A 147 9.40 2.96 2.70
N ARG A 148 10.34 2.07 3.03
CA ARG A 148 11.79 2.35 3.11
C ARG A 148 12.52 2.26 1.79
N ASN A 149 11.84 1.92 0.70
CA ASN A 149 12.43 1.72 -0.62
C ASN A 149 13.54 0.66 -0.63
N LEU A 150 13.34 -0.44 0.10
CA LEU A 150 14.28 -1.55 0.09
C LEU A 150 14.21 -2.30 -1.24
N ASP A 151 15.36 -2.78 -1.70
CA ASP A 151 15.41 -3.70 -2.83
C ASP A 151 14.80 -5.07 -2.45
N VAL A 152 14.62 -5.94 -3.45
CA VAL A 152 13.95 -7.24 -3.25
C VAL A 152 14.69 -8.13 -2.24
N GLU A 153 16.03 -8.12 -2.25
CA GLU A 153 16.85 -8.99 -1.41
C GLU A 153 16.91 -8.46 0.04
N GLU A 154 17.08 -7.14 0.20
CA GLU A 154 17.04 -6.45 1.49
C GLU A 154 15.65 -6.56 2.13
N ALA A 155 14.59 -6.38 1.35
CA ALA A 155 13.21 -6.52 1.81
C ALA A 155 12.92 -7.94 2.28
N ALA A 156 13.32 -8.97 1.52
CA ALA A 156 13.11 -10.36 1.91
C ALA A 156 13.86 -10.71 3.21
N LYS A 157 15.10 -10.24 3.36
CA LYS A 157 15.86 -10.38 4.62
C LYS A 157 15.23 -9.63 5.78
N HIS A 158 14.69 -8.44 5.53
CA HIS A 158 13.99 -7.64 6.53
C HIS A 158 12.76 -8.38 7.08
N VAL A 159 11.91 -8.90 6.18
CA VAL A 159 10.70 -9.67 6.51
C VAL A 159 11.04 -10.92 7.33
N ILE A 160 12.06 -11.69 6.93
CA ILE A 160 12.48 -12.89 7.67
C ILE A 160 13.14 -12.53 9.01
N GLY A 161 13.90 -11.43 9.05
CA GLY A 161 14.52 -10.92 10.26
C GLY A 161 13.52 -10.49 11.35
N SER A 162 12.30 -10.09 10.97
CA SER A 162 11.19 -9.88 11.91
C SER A 162 10.63 -11.18 12.46
N VAL A 163 10.45 -12.21 11.63
CA VAL A 163 9.95 -13.54 12.05
C VAL A 163 10.85 -14.14 13.13
N ARG A 164 12.18 -14.09 12.94
CA ARG A 164 13.14 -14.59 13.94
C ARG A 164 13.03 -13.87 15.29
N ARG A 165 12.72 -12.57 15.30
CA ARG A 165 12.59 -11.80 16.56
C ARG A 165 11.30 -12.13 17.32
N ALA A 166 10.25 -12.56 16.64
CA ALA A 166 9.01 -13.02 17.27
C ALA A 166 9.21 -14.38 17.96
N ALA A 167 9.90 -15.31 17.30
CA ALA A 167 10.16 -16.67 17.81
C ALA A 167 11.04 -16.74 19.09
N PHE A 168 11.77 -15.69 19.44
CA PHE A 168 12.60 -15.64 20.66
C PHE A 168 11.93 -14.91 21.85
N ARG A 169 10.64 -14.57 21.76
CA ARG A 169 9.90 -13.89 22.84
C ARG A 169 8.87 -14.77 23.56
N THR A 170 8.83 -16.07 23.27
CA THR A 170 8.11 -17.10 24.05
C THR A 170 9.01 -17.74 25.09
#